data_AF-A0A2K4ZEP9-F1
#
_entry.id   AF-A0A2K4ZEP9-F1
#
_cell.length_a   1.000
_cell.length_b   1.000
_cell.length_c   1.000
_cell.angle_alpha   90.00
_cell.angle_beta   90.00
_cell.angle_gamma   90.00
#
_symmetry.space_group_name_H-M   'P 1'
#
loop_
_entity.id
_entity.type
_entity.pdbx_description
1 polymer ?
#
loop_
_entity_poly.entity_id
_entity_poly.type
_entity_poly.pdbx_seq_one_letter_code
_entity_poly.pdbx_strand_id
1 'polypeptide(L)'
;MEMYITLYEDEEGTAVIAQRNAVQIAKELGFREMPLRGLRVEDYTYRELKNRIYGIITGINAGDVVIFQSPTWQGNSLYYDKLLMDAFRFHNVRTAILIHDVAPFMFGGTEETYKKIIDIYNMAELVIVPSQSMLTFLREKGMTVEKVLVQILWDFPFGDELRIPEFQRQMIFSGSPDRFRFLASWKYNTPLRLFQKDCQLDGVNIHFEGWKNTTELLVEYTKGGFGLIWEQSENPEYYKCILPYKLGGYLASGIPVIIQKGLSPEPIIQKYKLGFVVESLDEAAHIVQSITEEEYYKLIDNIKNISFMIKKGMFTKKLLLDAVSELLLEEKDDISADHRESYHFLRENGHRAEALVCTNSDRIEHCEDLVRSLPEMHFHIAALTTMSPRLLRMGDYSNVTLYPGINEAGIKELFDLCDYYFDINHWKEIVSAVYKAFIYNNLIFAFEETVHRRKYIAKENIYLSDNFEQMISDIKAVIGDEDLLEQRLDRQRKEAMEKDEREK
;
A
#
# COMPACT_ATOMS: atom_id res chain seq x y z
N MET A 1 -19.45 -11.93 10.80
CA MET A 1 -18.43 -11.06 10.21
C MET A 1 -19.05 -10.37 9.03
N GLU A 2 -19.33 -9.09 9.21
CA GLU A 2 -19.82 -8.16 8.19
C GLU A 2 -18.70 -7.18 7.84
N MET A 3 -18.80 -6.54 6.67
CA MET A 3 -17.86 -5.54 6.22
C MET A 3 -18.58 -4.20 6.11
N TYR A 4 -18.00 -3.15 6.66
CA TYR A 4 -18.56 -1.80 6.67
C TYR A 4 -17.61 -0.81 6.01
N ILE A 5 -18.16 0.22 5.38
CA ILE A 5 -17.40 1.37 4.89
C ILE A 5 -18.11 2.67 5.29
N THR A 6 -17.39 3.61 5.88
CA THR A 6 -17.98 4.88 6.36
C THR A 6 -18.26 5.82 5.21
N LEU A 7 -19.35 6.58 5.24
CA LEU A 7 -19.63 7.65 4.26
C LEU A 7 -19.99 8.96 4.94
N TYR A 8 -19.30 10.05 4.63
CA TYR A 8 -19.76 11.38 5.01
C TYR A 8 -20.88 11.87 4.05
N GLU A 9 -22.07 12.17 4.58
CA GLU A 9 -23.27 12.41 3.75
C GLU A 9 -23.52 13.89 3.37
N ASP A 10 -23.16 14.85 4.23
CA ASP A 10 -23.80 16.17 4.27
C ASP A 10 -23.04 17.31 3.55
N GLU A 11 -22.00 17.00 2.78
CA GLU A 11 -21.30 17.99 1.95
C GLU A 11 -21.40 17.74 0.44
N GLU A 12 -21.34 18.83 -0.31
CA GLU A 12 -21.11 18.82 -1.75
C GLU A 12 -19.64 19.09 -2.02
N GLY A 13 -18.99 18.22 -2.81
CA GLY A 13 -17.60 18.42 -3.16
C GLY A 13 -16.93 17.16 -3.68
N THR A 14 -15.74 17.33 -4.21
CA THR A 14 -14.94 16.23 -4.76
C THR A 14 -14.61 15.17 -3.71
N ALA A 15 -14.36 15.56 -2.47
CA ALA A 15 -14.08 14.63 -1.37
C ALA A 15 -15.27 13.67 -1.12
N VAL A 16 -16.49 14.22 -1.02
CA VAL A 16 -17.71 13.43 -0.82
C VAL A 16 -18.04 12.57 -2.05
N ILE A 17 -17.84 13.08 -3.27
CA ILE A 17 -18.02 12.30 -4.49
C ILE A 17 -17.07 11.09 -4.50
N ALA A 18 -15.80 11.28 -4.12
CA ALA A 18 -14.84 10.18 -4.02
C ALA A 18 -15.29 9.12 -2.97
N GLN A 19 -15.75 9.55 -1.80
CA GLN A 19 -16.26 8.64 -0.77
C GLN A 19 -17.52 7.88 -1.22
N ARG A 20 -18.46 8.57 -1.89
CA ARG A 20 -19.68 7.96 -2.43
C ARG A 20 -19.37 6.92 -3.50
N ASN A 21 -18.43 7.21 -4.39
CA ASN A 21 -18.02 6.25 -5.43
C ASN A 21 -17.34 5.02 -4.79
N ALA A 22 -16.49 5.20 -3.79
CA ALA A 22 -15.90 4.09 -3.06
C ALA A 22 -16.95 3.23 -2.35
N VAL A 23 -17.95 3.84 -1.69
CA VAL A 23 -19.08 3.12 -1.06
C VAL A 23 -19.93 2.40 -2.10
N GLN A 24 -20.23 3.02 -3.25
CA GLN A 24 -20.98 2.38 -4.33
C GLN A 24 -20.25 1.11 -4.80
N ILE A 25 -18.94 1.20 -5.02
CA ILE A 25 -18.11 0.06 -5.43
C ILE A 25 -18.06 -1.00 -4.32
N ALA A 26 -17.91 -0.59 -3.06
CA ALA A 26 -17.86 -1.49 -1.91
C ALA A 26 -19.16 -2.29 -1.74
N LYS A 27 -20.33 -1.69 -2.02
CA LYS A 27 -21.63 -2.38 -2.00
C LYS A 27 -21.68 -3.55 -2.99
N GLU A 28 -21.03 -3.41 -4.16
CA GLU A 28 -20.93 -4.52 -5.14
C GLU A 28 -20.10 -5.70 -4.60
N LEU A 29 -19.23 -5.45 -3.61
CA LEU A 29 -18.44 -6.46 -2.91
C LEU A 29 -19.10 -6.97 -1.62
N GLY A 30 -20.32 -6.54 -1.32
CA GLY A 30 -21.06 -6.95 -0.12
C GLY A 30 -20.78 -6.12 1.13
N PHE A 31 -20.11 -4.97 1.02
CA PHE A 31 -19.96 -4.05 2.15
C PHE A 31 -21.29 -3.35 2.45
N ARG A 32 -21.53 -3.12 3.73
CA ARG A 32 -22.60 -2.26 4.25
C ARG A 32 -22.09 -0.83 4.39
N GLU A 33 -22.92 0.11 4.02
CA GLU A 33 -22.63 1.52 4.24
C GLU A 33 -22.83 1.90 5.72
N MET A 34 -21.89 2.66 6.27
CA MET A 34 -22.00 3.28 7.59
C MET A 34 -22.09 4.80 7.42
N PRO A 35 -23.31 5.37 7.33
CA PRO A 35 -23.48 6.80 7.08
C PRO A 35 -23.09 7.62 8.31
N LEU A 36 -22.26 8.63 8.07
CA LEU A 36 -21.79 9.63 9.02
C LEU A 36 -22.41 10.97 8.62
N ARG A 37 -23.61 11.24 9.13
CA ARG A 37 -24.27 12.54 8.93
C ARG A 37 -23.45 13.66 9.55
N GLY A 38 -23.30 14.74 8.81
CA GLY A 38 -22.59 15.94 9.21
C GLY A 38 -23.24 16.59 10.41
N LEU A 39 -22.35 17.02 11.29
CA LEU A 39 -22.68 17.67 12.55
C LEU A 39 -21.78 18.87 12.68
N ARG A 40 -22.32 19.93 13.27
CA ARG A 40 -21.50 20.96 13.90
C ARG A 40 -21.02 20.40 15.21
N VAL A 41 -19.83 19.80 15.19
CA VAL A 41 -19.26 19.09 16.35
C VAL A 41 -19.19 20.01 17.58
N GLU A 42 -19.01 21.31 17.35
CA GLU A 42 -18.95 22.36 18.37
C GLU A 42 -20.27 22.53 19.15
N ASP A 43 -21.40 22.11 18.58
CA ASP A 43 -22.73 22.23 19.20
C ASP A 43 -23.02 21.10 20.22
N TYR A 44 -22.12 20.13 20.38
CA TYR A 44 -22.34 18.93 21.18
C TYR A 44 -21.27 18.73 22.27
N THR A 45 -21.70 18.22 23.42
CA THR A 45 -20.78 17.76 24.46
C THR A 45 -20.11 16.43 24.06
N TYR A 46 -18.98 16.10 24.71
CA TYR A 46 -18.31 14.79 24.59
C TYR A 46 -19.31 13.63 24.71
N ARG A 47 -20.20 13.69 25.71
CA ARG A 47 -21.15 12.61 26.01
C ARG A 47 -22.20 12.43 24.92
N GLU A 48 -22.69 13.54 24.34
CA GLU A 48 -23.67 13.51 23.26
C GLU A 48 -23.08 12.97 21.97
N LEU A 49 -21.87 13.42 21.60
CA LEU A 49 -21.14 12.91 20.43
C LEU A 49 -20.86 11.42 20.58
N LYS A 50 -20.35 11.00 21.74
CA LYS A 50 -20.12 9.58 22.03
C LYS A 50 -21.41 8.78 21.88
N ASN A 51 -22.52 9.18 22.52
CA ASN A 51 -23.78 8.46 22.40
C ASN A 51 -24.28 8.36 20.94
N ARG A 52 -24.09 9.41 20.14
CA ARG A 52 -24.46 9.42 18.73
C ARG A 52 -23.60 8.47 17.89
N ILE A 53 -22.28 8.49 18.09
CA ILE A 53 -21.36 7.54 17.44
C ILE A 53 -21.74 6.10 17.80
N TYR A 54 -21.99 5.80 19.08
CA TYR A 54 -22.45 4.48 19.52
C TYR A 54 -23.79 4.10 18.87
N GLY A 55 -24.68 5.07 18.66
CA GLY A 55 -25.93 4.91 17.90
C GLY A 55 -25.68 4.48 16.44
N ILE A 56 -24.77 5.15 15.74
CA ILE A 56 -24.40 4.85 14.35
C ILE A 56 -23.82 3.43 14.22
N ILE A 57 -22.97 3.03 15.17
CA ILE A 57 -22.27 1.75 15.12
C ILE A 57 -23.02 0.60 15.81
N THR A 58 -24.26 0.79 16.26
CA THR A 58 -25.02 -0.26 16.97
C THR A 58 -25.11 -1.60 16.25
N GLY A 59 -24.98 -1.61 14.92
CA GLY A 59 -25.00 -2.82 14.10
C GLY A 59 -23.68 -3.58 13.96
N ILE A 60 -22.55 -3.04 14.45
CA ILE A 60 -21.23 -3.71 14.35
C ILE A 60 -21.00 -4.69 15.49
N ASN A 61 -20.34 -5.80 15.20
CA ASN A 61 -19.95 -6.82 16.17
C ASN A 61 -18.42 -7.02 16.17
N ALA A 62 -17.90 -7.60 17.26
CA ALA A 62 -16.49 -7.95 17.33
C ALA A 62 -16.07 -8.84 16.15
N GLY A 63 -14.90 -8.54 15.57
CA GLY A 63 -14.38 -9.21 14.39
C GLY A 63 -14.95 -8.75 13.04
N ASP A 64 -15.96 -7.87 13.01
CA ASP A 64 -16.38 -7.23 11.75
C ASP A 64 -15.25 -6.35 11.19
N VAL A 65 -15.26 -6.12 9.87
CA VAL A 65 -14.29 -5.25 9.19
C VAL A 65 -14.90 -3.86 8.98
N VAL A 66 -14.15 -2.81 9.30
CA VAL A 66 -14.56 -1.42 9.05
C VAL A 66 -13.47 -0.69 8.27
N ILE A 67 -13.84 -0.19 7.09
CA ILE A 67 -13.03 0.73 6.29
C ILE A 67 -13.47 2.16 6.60
N PHE A 68 -12.64 2.88 7.35
CA PHE A 68 -12.85 4.29 7.67
C PHE A 68 -12.28 5.18 6.56
N GLN A 69 -13.15 5.84 5.81
CA GLN A 69 -12.78 6.86 4.82
C GLN A 69 -12.43 8.18 5.54
N SER A 70 -11.14 8.47 5.66
CA SER A 70 -10.61 9.64 6.40
C SER A 70 -10.30 10.82 5.47
N PRO A 71 -10.60 12.07 5.88
CA PRO A 71 -11.26 12.43 7.14
C PRO A 71 -12.80 12.38 7.02
N THR A 72 -13.50 12.47 8.15
CA THR A 72 -14.97 12.61 8.13
C THR A 72 -15.44 14.01 7.75
N TRP A 73 -14.55 15.01 7.75
CA TRP A 73 -14.86 16.43 7.58
C TRP A 73 -15.83 17.02 8.63
N GLN A 74 -16.07 16.31 9.74
CA GLN A 74 -16.95 16.80 10.80
C GLN A 74 -16.24 17.79 11.74
N GLY A 75 -16.57 19.06 11.58
CA GLY A 75 -16.06 20.17 12.39
C GLY A 75 -14.59 20.49 12.12
N ASN A 76 -14.08 21.55 12.77
CA ASN A 76 -12.70 22.02 12.57
C ASN A 76 -11.64 21.20 13.35
N SER A 77 -12.00 20.02 13.85
CA SER A 77 -11.12 19.25 14.73
C SER A 77 -11.11 17.76 14.38
N LEU A 78 -9.93 17.15 14.48
CA LEU A 78 -9.70 15.70 14.37
C LEU A 78 -10.39 14.88 15.48
N TYR A 79 -11.19 15.55 16.30
CA TYR A 79 -11.83 15.02 17.48
C TYR A 79 -12.92 14.01 17.14
N TYR A 80 -13.73 14.28 16.10
CA TYR A 80 -14.78 13.35 15.68
C TYR A 80 -14.17 12.04 15.14
N ASP A 81 -13.15 12.15 14.28
CA ASP A 81 -12.39 11.01 13.74
C ASP A 81 -11.76 10.18 14.87
N LYS A 82 -11.20 10.84 15.90
CA LYS A 82 -10.64 10.17 17.09
C LYS A 82 -11.71 9.39 17.87
N LEU A 83 -12.85 10.02 18.14
CA LEU A 83 -13.95 9.38 18.88
C LEU A 83 -14.52 8.18 18.12
N LEU A 84 -14.61 8.29 16.79
CA LEU A 84 -15.09 7.21 15.93
C LEU A 84 -14.12 6.02 15.97
N MET A 85 -12.82 6.26 15.83
CA MET A 85 -11.79 5.22 15.95
C MET A 85 -11.74 4.60 17.36
N ASP A 86 -11.95 5.38 18.42
CA ASP A 86 -12.04 4.86 19.78
C ASP A 86 -13.23 3.91 19.95
N ALA A 87 -14.36 4.26 19.33
CA ALA A 87 -15.55 3.42 19.35
C ALA A 87 -15.33 2.11 18.57
N PHE A 88 -14.67 2.16 17.40
CA PHE A 88 -14.31 0.94 16.66
C PHE A 88 -13.41 0.02 17.49
N ARG A 89 -12.36 0.55 18.12
CA ARG A 89 -11.48 -0.26 19.00
C ARG A 89 -12.22 -0.85 20.18
N PHE A 90 -13.13 -0.10 20.80
CA PHE A 90 -13.95 -0.59 21.91
C PHE A 90 -14.83 -1.79 21.51
N HIS A 91 -15.33 -1.81 20.27
CA HIS A 91 -16.12 -2.90 19.72
C HIS A 91 -15.29 -4.06 19.15
N ASN A 92 -13.96 -4.01 19.25
CA ASN A 92 -13.03 -5.04 18.77
C ASN A 92 -13.26 -5.42 17.29
N VAL A 93 -13.51 -4.42 16.44
CA VAL A 93 -13.58 -4.59 14.98
C VAL A 93 -12.20 -4.50 14.34
N ARG A 94 -12.01 -5.17 13.19
CA ARG A 94 -10.82 -5.03 12.37
C ARG A 94 -10.90 -3.72 11.59
N THR A 95 -9.89 -2.86 11.68
CA THR A 95 -9.97 -1.49 11.13
C THR A 95 -8.91 -1.19 10.08
N ALA A 96 -9.36 -0.69 8.93
CA ALA A 96 -8.51 -0.02 7.97
C ALA A 96 -8.90 1.45 7.81
N ILE A 97 -7.92 2.32 7.64
CA ILE A 97 -8.16 3.73 7.29
C ILE A 97 -7.83 3.93 5.81
N LEU A 98 -8.83 4.32 5.03
CA LEU A 98 -8.66 4.82 3.66
C LEU A 98 -8.46 6.33 3.69
N ILE A 99 -7.23 6.78 3.44
CA ILE A 99 -6.88 8.21 3.45
C ILE A 99 -7.25 8.83 2.10
N HIS A 100 -8.31 9.64 2.08
CA HIS A 100 -8.65 10.50 0.94
C HIS A 100 -7.82 11.78 0.96
N ASP A 101 -7.73 12.41 2.14
CA ASP A 101 -7.00 13.64 2.36
C ASP A 101 -6.34 13.62 3.76
N VAL A 102 -5.31 14.44 3.96
CA VAL A 102 -4.68 14.65 5.27
C VAL A 102 -4.90 16.12 5.64
N ALA A 103 -6.01 16.41 6.33
CA ALA A 103 -6.46 17.80 6.56
C ALA A 103 -5.37 18.71 7.17
N PRO A 104 -4.61 18.31 8.21
CA PRO A 104 -3.49 19.12 8.70
C PRO A 104 -2.44 19.38 7.61
N PHE A 105 -2.12 18.42 6.74
CA PHE A 105 -1.14 18.65 5.68
C PHE A 105 -1.69 19.61 4.63
N MET A 106 -2.97 19.47 4.25
CA MET A 106 -3.63 20.34 3.28
C MET A 106 -3.63 21.81 3.72
N PHE A 107 -3.97 22.09 4.99
CA PHE A 107 -4.14 23.46 5.51
C PHE A 107 -2.92 24.04 6.24
N GLY A 108 -1.74 23.43 6.13
CA GLY A 108 -0.52 23.96 6.75
C GLY A 108 -0.51 23.83 8.29
N GLY A 109 -0.95 22.68 8.79
CA GLY A 109 -1.04 22.34 10.19
C GLY A 109 0.30 22.34 10.92
N THR A 110 0.22 22.39 12.25
CA THR A 110 1.36 22.37 13.17
C THR A 110 1.78 20.94 13.51
N GLU A 111 2.97 20.76 14.09
CA GLU A 111 3.42 19.46 14.64
C GLU A 111 2.41 18.87 15.65
N GLU A 112 1.69 19.71 16.40
CA GLU A 112 0.62 19.24 17.29
C GLU A 112 -0.55 18.62 16.52
N THR A 113 -0.98 19.26 15.44
CA THR A 113 -2.05 18.71 14.59
C THR A 113 -1.61 17.48 13.80
N TYR A 114 -0.33 17.41 13.38
CA TYR A 114 0.24 16.20 12.80
C TYR A 114 0.26 15.06 13.80
N LYS A 115 0.75 15.30 15.03
CA LYS A 115 0.73 14.29 16.08
C LYS A 115 -0.68 13.75 16.32
N LYS A 116 -1.68 14.62 16.42
CA LYS A 116 -3.08 14.20 16.61
C LYS A 116 -3.60 13.30 15.48
N ILE A 117 -3.32 13.63 14.21
CA ILE A 117 -3.80 12.79 13.10
C ILE A 117 -3.02 11.47 13.00
N ILE A 118 -1.72 11.50 13.29
CA ILE A 118 -0.89 10.29 13.34
C ILE A 118 -1.32 9.36 14.48
N ASP A 119 -1.67 9.91 15.65
CA ASP A 119 -2.22 9.14 16.77
C ASP A 119 -3.52 8.44 16.37
N ILE A 120 -4.37 9.08 15.54
CA ILE A 120 -5.59 8.46 14.99
C ILE A 120 -5.23 7.36 13.99
N TYR A 121 -4.29 7.62 13.08
CA TYR A 121 -3.87 6.62 12.08
C TYR A 121 -3.26 5.38 12.72
N ASN A 122 -2.45 5.55 13.76
CA ASN A 122 -1.85 4.46 14.55
C ASN A 122 -2.86 3.64 15.37
N MET A 123 -4.15 4.01 15.38
CA MET A 123 -5.20 3.18 15.96
C MET A 123 -5.70 2.09 15.00
N ALA A 124 -5.41 2.20 13.71
CA ALA A 124 -5.82 1.23 12.71
C ALA A 124 -4.82 0.07 12.58
N GLU A 125 -5.31 -1.08 12.11
CA GLU A 125 -4.47 -2.22 11.78
C GLU A 125 -3.87 -2.12 10.37
N LEU A 126 -4.56 -1.42 9.48
CA LEU A 126 -4.16 -1.19 8.10
C LEU A 126 -4.38 0.29 7.73
N VAL A 127 -3.42 0.89 7.02
CA VAL A 127 -3.60 2.21 6.41
C VAL A 127 -3.49 2.10 4.90
N ILE A 128 -4.44 2.71 4.20
CA ILE A 128 -4.43 2.82 2.75
C ILE A 128 -4.11 4.28 2.40
N VAL A 129 -2.98 4.48 1.72
CA VAL A 129 -2.47 5.80 1.36
C VAL A 129 -2.68 6.10 -0.14
N PRO A 130 -2.80 7.38 -0.54
CA PRO A 130 -2.96 7.75 -1.93
C PRO A 130 -1.69 7.59 -2.77
N SER A 131 -0.50 7.63 -2.16
CA SER A 131 0.77 7.50 -2.89
C SER A 131 1.93 7.07 -1.97
N GLN A 132 3.03 6.64 -2.59
CA GLN A 132 4.26 6.35 -1.87
C GLN A 132 4.84 7.60 -1.18
N SER A 133 4.73 8.79 -1.80
CA SER A 133 5.19 10.04 -1.19
C SER A 133 4.38 10.39 0.06
N MET A 134 3.07 10.14 0.05
CA MET A 134 2.25 10.30 1.25
C MET A 134 2.67 9.32 2.35
N LEU A 135 2.98 8.06 2.00
CA LEU A 135 3.49 7.10 2.97
C LEU A 135 4.78 7.61 3.63
N THR A 136 5.76 8.03 2.83
CA THR A 136 7.03 8.57 3.34
C THR A 136 6.79 9.73 4.29
N PHE A 137 5.95 10.70 3.89
CA PHE A 137 5.58 11.83 4.75
C PHE A 137 4.95 11.38 6.08
N LEU A 138 4.00 10.45 6.04
CA LEU A 138 3.34 9.95 7.26
C LEU A 138 4.30 9.18 8.16
N ARG A 139 5.25 8.42 7.60
CA ARG A 139 6.32 7.74 8.38
C ARG A 139 7.24 8.74 9.06
N GLU A 140 7.69 9.77 8.35
CA GLU A 140 8.49 10.85 8.93
C GLU A 140 7.77 11.59 10.06
N LYS A 141 6.43 11.67 9.98
CA LYS A 141 5.58 12.22 11.05
C LYS A 141 5.25 11.24 12.18
N GLY A 142 5.71 9.99 12.11
CA GLY A 142 5.60 9.01 13.20
C GLY A 142 4.49 7.97 13.04
N MET A 143 3.96 7.75 11.83
CA MET A 143 3.03 6.65 11.59
C MET A 143 3.75 5.30 11.74
N THR A 144 3.26 4.41 12.60
CA THR A 144 3.87 3.11 12.92
C THR A 144 3.10 1.91 12.37
N VAL A 145 1.91 2.09 11.81
CA VAL A 145 1.09 0.99 11.25
C VAL A 145 1.86 0.22 10.18
N GLU A 146 2.18 -1.05 10.39
CA GLU A 146 3.03 -1.83 9.47
C GLU A 146 2.34 -2.17 8.16
N LYS A 147 1.08 -2.65 8.24
CA LYS A 147 0.30 -3.01 7.06
C LYS A 147 -0.12 -1.75 6.33
N VAL A 148 0.34 -1.59 5.08
CA VAL A 148 0.02 -0.44 4.24
C VAL A 148 -0.26 -0.88 2.81
N LEU A 149 -1.36 -0.35 2.26
CA LEU A 149 -1.65 -0.45 0.83
C LEU A 149 -1.56 0.93 0.19
N VAL A 150 -1.10 0.97 -1.07
CA VAL A 150 -1.01 2.20 -1.85
C VAL A 150 -2.08 2.18 -2.94
N GLN A 151 -2.93 3.19 -2.94
CA GLN A 151 -3.92 3.38 -4.00
C GLN A 151 -3.23 3.65 -5.35
N ILE A 152 -3.76 3.06 -6.42
CA ILE A 152 -3.19 3.19 -7.76
C ILE A 152 -3.80 4.38 -8.51
N LEU A 153 -5.14 4.42 -8.59
CA LEU A 153 -5.90 5.47 -9.25
C LEU A 153 -7.26 5.67 -8.54
N TRP A 154 -7.91 6.79 -8.82
CA TRP A 154 -9.32 6.98 -8.50
C TRP A 154 -10.22 6.35 -9.57
N ASP A 155 -11.19 5.56 -9.12
CA ASP A 155 -12.24 5.02 -9.98
C ASP A 155 -13.37 6.03 -10.21
N PHE A 156 -13.99 5.93 -11.38
CA PHE A 156 -15.16 6.71 -11.80
C PHE A 156 -16.21 5.75 -12.36
N PRO A 157 -16.99 5.09 -11.48
CA PRO A 157 -18.05 4.17 -11.90
C PRO A 157 -18.97 4.81 -12.94
N PHE A 158 -19.05 4.17 -14.11
CA PHE A 158 -19.88 4.64 -15.20
C PHE A 158 -20.47 3.45 -15.97
N GLY A 159 -21.79 3.40 -16.04
CA GLY A 159 -22.53 2.26 -16.58
C GLY A 159 -22.55 2.21 -18.11
N ASP A 160 -22.60 3.38 -18.75
CA ASP A 160 -22.86 3.50 -20.18
C ASP A 160 -21.56 3.45 -21.02
N GLU A 161 -21.73 3.16 -22.30
CA GLU A 161 -20.63 3.29 -23.26
C GLU A 161 -20.38 4.76 -23.58
N LEU A 162 -19.11 5.14 -23.51
CA LEU A 162 -18.64 6.44 -23.96
C LEU A 162 -18.11 6.30 -25.37
N ARG A 163 -18.38 7.29 -26.22
CA ARG A 163 -17.80 7.36 -27.56
C ARG A 163 -16.29 7.49 -27.51
N ILE A 164 -15.63 7.05 -28.58
CA ILE A 164 -14.19 7.25 -28.75
C ILE A 164 -13.91 8.76 -28.80
N PRO A 165 -12.94 9.27 -28.04
CA PRO A 165 -12.64 10.69 -28.05
C PRO A 165 -12.18 11.21 -29.41
N GLU A 166 -12.65 12.39 -29.76
CA GLU A 166 -12.27 13.07 -31.01
C GLU A 166 -10.84 13.65 -30.92
N PHE A 167 -10.12 13.72 -32.03
CA PHE A 167 -8.84 14.44 -32.05
C PHE A 167 -9.08 15.96 -32.05
N GLN A 168 -8.67 16.63 -30.96
CA GLN A 168 -8.76 18.09 -30.83
C GLN A 168 -7.47 18.66 -30.24
N ARG A 169 -6.97 19.76 -30.80
CA ARG A 169 -5.77 20.47 -30.32
C ARG A 169 -6.11 21.45 -29.20
N GLN A 170 -6.61 20.92 -28.09
CA GLN A 170 -7.03 21.71 -26.93
C GLN A 170 -6.70 21.00 -25.63
N MET A 171 -6.59 21.79 -24.57
CA MET A 171 -6.49 21.28 -23.20
C MET A 171 -7.83 21.40 -22.50
N ILE A 172 -8.08 20.47 -21.58
CA ILE A 172 -9.29 20.40 -20.77
C ILE A 172 -8.88 20.51 -19.31
N PHE A 173 -9.56 21.38 -18.56
CA PHE A 173 -9.34 21.52 -17.14
C PHE A 173 -10.64 21.64 -16.36
N SER A 174 -10.78 20.87 -15.28
CA SER A 174 -11.85 21.01 -14.28
C SER A 174 -11.27 21.44 -12.93
N GLY A 175 -11.44 22.70 -12.57
CA GLY A 175 -10.95 23.25 -11.31
C GLY A 175 -11.18 24.76 -11.18
N SER A 176 -11.13 25.26 -9.93
CA SER A 176 -11.32 26.70 -9.66
C SER A 176 -10.01 27.48 -9.80
N PRO A 177 -10.03 28.68 -10.41
CA PRO A 177 -8.90 29.61 -10.43
C PRO A 177 -8.30 29.93 -9.05
N ASP A 178 -9.12 29.94 -7.99
CA ASP A 178 -8.66 30.20 -6.61
C ASP A 178 -7.56 29.22 -6.18
N ARG A 179 -7.71 27.95 -6.57
CA ARG A 179 -6.75 26.87 -6.25
C ARG A 179 -5.66 26.69 -7.31
N PHE A 180 -5.91 27.16 -8.53
CA PHE A 180 -5.08 26.92 -9.71
C PHE A 180 -4.75 28.26 -10.39
N ARG A 181 -3.81 29.01 -9.81
CA ARG A 181 -3.50 30.38 -10.27
C ARG A 181 -2.97 30.46 -11.70
N PHE A 182 -2.47 29.36 -12.26
CA PHE A 182 -2.04 29.30 -13.66
C PHE A 182 -3.19 29.63 -14.65
N LEU A 183 -4.46 29.45 -14.22
CA LEU A 183 -5.63 29.82 -15.01
C LEU A 183 -5.73 31.32 -15.25
N ALA A 184 -5.33 32.15 -14.28
CA ALA A 184 -5.37 33.60 -14.41
C ALA A 184 -4.32 34.12 -15.41
N SER A 185 -3.20 33.41 -15.56
CA SER A 185 -2.08 33.78 -16.43
C SER A 185 -1.99 32.94 -17.71
N TRP A 186 -3.09 32.29 -18.12
CA TRP A 186 -3.10 31.46 -19.32
C TRP A 186 -2.82 32.30 -20.57
N LYS A 187 -1.64 32.12 -21.16
CA LYS A 187 -1.09 32.97 -22.23
C LYS A 187 -1.00 32.27 -23.59
N TYR A 188 -1.51 31.04 -23.69
CA TYR A 188 -1.23 30.15 -24.81
C TYR A 188 -2.25 30.25 -25.94
N ASN A 189 -1.80 30.04 -27.18
CA ASN A 189 -2.70 29.93 -28.35
C ASN A 189 -3.50 28.63 -28.34
N THR A 190 -3.05 27.61 -27.60
CA THR A 190 -3.79 26.38 -27.40
C THR A 190 -5.06 26.67 -26.58
N PRO A 191 -6.26 26.37 -27.12
CA PRO A 191 -7.50 26.58 -26.38
C PRO A 191 -7.54 25.76 -25.09
N LEU A 192 -8.09 26.37 -24.04
CA LEU A 192 -8.36 25.72 -22.76
C LEU A 192 -9.86 25.66 -22.52
N ARG A 193 -10.44 24.46 -22.56
CA ARG A 193 -11.82 24.20 -22.12
C ARG A 193 -11.86 24.08 -20.61
N LEU A 194 -12.50 25.04 -19.95
CA LEU A 194 -12.55 25.16 -18.51
C LEU A 194 -13.96 24.81 -17.98
N PHE A 195 -14.04 23.70 -17.25
CA PHE A 195 -15.26 23.24 -16.59
C PHE A 195 -15.35 23.84 -15.19
N GLN A 196 -15.84 25.08 -15.14
CA GLN A 196 -16.08 25.86 -13.93
C GLN A 196 -17.18 26.87 -14.22
N LYS A 197 -17.87 27.35 -13.19
CA LYS A 197 -18.75 28.52 -13.30
C LYS A 197 -17.98 29.71 -13.87
N ASP A 198 -18.63 30.46 -14.74
CA ASP A 198 -18.03 31.64 -15.38
C ASP A 198 -17.45 32.58 -14.32
N CYS A 199 -16.20 32.98 -14.54
CA CYS A 199 -15.48 33.91 -13.69
C CYS A 199 -14.61 34.83 -14.55
N GLN A 200 -14.23 35.98 -14.00
CA GLN A 200 -13.34 36.91 -14.69
C GLN A 200 -11.91 36.37 -14.61
N LEU A 201 -11.32 36.08 -15.77
CA LEU A 201 -9.92 35.69 -15.93
C LEU A 201 -9.28 36.56 -17.00
N ASP A 202 -8.02 36.94 -16.77
CA ASP A 202 -7.21 37.72 -17.72
C ASP A 202 -6.57 36.84 -18.82
N GLY A 203 -6.70 35.52 -18.70
CA GLY A 203 -6.13 34.56 -19.65
C GLY A 203 -6.79 34.60 -21.03
N VAL A 204 -6.01 34.30 -22.07
CA VAL A 204 -6.46 34.27 -23.48
C VAL A 204 -6.93 32.86 -23.87
N ASN A 205 -7.84 32.72 -24.85
CA ASN A 205 -8.28 31.41 -25.37
C ASN A 205 -8.83 30.42 -24.32
N ILE A 206 -9.42 30.92 -23.23
CA ILE A 206 -10.15 30.13 -22.25
C ILE A 206 -11.63 30.07 -22.65
N HIS A 207 -12.17 28.86 -22.81
CA HIS A 207 -13.57 28.61 -23.12
C HIS A 207 -14.26 28.03 -21.89
N PHE A 208 -15.19 28.78 -21.29
CA PHE A 208 -15.97 28.31 -20.15
C PHE A 208 -17.08 27.37 -20.62
N GLU A 209 -17.15 26.19 -20.00
CA GLU A 209 -18.16 25.16 -20.28
C GLU A 209 -19.22 25.07 -19.17
N GLY A 210 -19.09 25.90 -18.13
CA GLY A 210 -19.92 25.88 -16.93
C GLY A 210 -19.61 24.69 -16.01
N TRP A 211 -20.31 24.65 -14.87
CA TRP A 211 -20.29 23.48 -13.99
C TRP A 211 -21.11 22.34 -14.61
N LYS A 212 -20.59 21.12 -14.51
CA LYS A 212 -21.23 19.88 -14.98
C LYS A 212 -21.21 18.84 -13.88
N ASN A 213 -22.24 18.02 -13.81
CA ASN A 213 -22.20 16.83 -12.96
C ASN A 213 -21.27 15.75 -13.56
N THR A 214 -20.96 14.70 -12.80
CA THR A 214 -20.01 13.66 -13.22
C THR A 214 -20.37 13.02 -14.57
N THR A 215 -21.64 12.68 -14.78
CA THR A 215 -22.12 12.03 -16.02
C THR A 215 -21.93 12.94 -17.23
N GLU A 216 -22.35 14.19 -17.11
CA GLU A 216 -22.18 15.20 -18.16
C GLU A 216 -20.71 15.45 -18.47
N LEU A 217 -19.88 15.56 -17.42
CA LEU A 217 -18.45 15.82 -17.54
C LEU A 217 -17.73 14.73 -18.35
N LEU A 218 -18.02 13.45 -18.08
CA LEU A 218 -17.43 12.33 -18.81
C LEU A 218 -17.82 12.37 -20.30
N VAL A 219 -19.09 12.64 -20.60
CA VAL A 219 -19.55 12.80 -21.99
C VAL A 219 -18.86 14.00 -22.66
N GLU A 220 -18.74 15.12 -21.97
CA GLU A 220 -18.11 16.33 -22.48
C GLU A 220 -16.60 16.17 -22.76
N TYR A 221 -15.91 15.35 -21.98
CA TYR A 221 -14.51 15.01 -22.19
C TYR A 221 -14.29 14.20 -23.47
N THR A 222 -15.25 13.37 -23.88
CA THR A 222 -15.16 12.64 -25.17
C THR A 222 -15.21 13.55 -26.40
N LYS A 223 -15.53 14.85 -26.26
CA LYS A 223 -15.33 15.83 -27.35
C LYS A 223 -13.86 16.04 -27.69
N GLY A 224 -12.94 15.45 -26.94
CA GLY A 224 -11.55 15.34 -27.36
C GLY A 224 -10.65 16.46 -26.87
N GLY A 225 -9.35 16.18 -26.91
CA GLY A 225 -8.30 17.02 -26.33
C GLY A 225 -7.47 16.27 -25.28
N PHE A 226 -6.80 17.04 -24.43
CA PHE A 226 -5.90 16.53 -23.40
C PHE A 226 -6.33 17.00 -22.02
N GLY A 227 -6.52 16.05 -21.09
CA GLY A 227 -6.80 16.38 -19.70
C GLY A 227 -5.57 16.94 -19.00
N LEU A 228 -5.63 18.19 -18.54
CA LEU A 228 -4.50 18.84 -17.87
C LEU A 228 -4.52 18.54 -16.36
N ILE A 229 -3.41 18.03 -15.84
CA ILE A 229 -3.15 17.85 -14.40
C ILE A 229 -1.96 18.74 -14.02
N TRP A 230 -2.26 19.82 -13.30
CA TRP A 230 -1.26 20.78 -12.86
C TRP A 230 -1.31 20.95 -11.35
N GLU A 231 -0.20 21.40 -10.76
CA GLU A 231 -0.09 21.62 -9.32
C GLU A 231 -1.07 22.70 -8.80
N GLN A 232 -1.46 22.57 -7.53
CA GLN A 232 -2.22 23.60 -6.83
C GLN A 232 -1.30 24.67 -6.26
N SER A 233 -1.80 25.91 -6.22
CA SER A 233 -1.01 27.06 -5.79
C SER A 233 -0.94 27.25 -4.26
N GLU A 234 -1.88 26.70 -3.49
CA GLU A 234 -1.95 26.90 -2.04
C GLU A 234 -0.93 26.04 -1.29
N ASN A 235 -0.85 24.74 -1.64
CA ASN A 235 0.06 23.80 -0.99
C ASN A 235 0.62 22.78 -2.00
N PRO A 236 1.70 23.12 -2.71
CA PRO A 236 2.29 22.25 -3.74
C PRO A 236 2.82 20.92 -3.18
N GLU A 237 3.42 20.94 -1.99
CA GLU A 237 4.00 19.73 -1.37
C GLU A 237 2.91 18.72 -0.99
N TYR A 238 1.77 19.19 -0.47
CA TYR A 238 0.59 18.34 -0.28
C TYR A 238 0.11 17.75 -1.60
N TYR A 239 0.01 18.57 -2.66
CA TYR A 239 -0.55 18.13 -3.94
C TYR A 239 0.32 17.06 -4.62
N LYS A 240 1.64 17.10 -4.43
CA LYS A 240 2.57 16.05 -4.89
C LYS A 240 2.34 14.71 -4.20
N CYS A 241 1.72 14.69 -3.02
CA CYS A 241 1.48 13.49 -2.23
C CYS A 241 0.10 12.84 -2.48
N ILE A 242 -0.84 13.53 -3.12
CA ILE A 242 -2.19 12.99 -3.38
C ILE A 242 -2.35 12.52 -4.83
N LEU A 243 -3.35 11.68 -5.08
CA LEU A 243 -3.82 11.37 -6.43
C LEU A 243 -4.90 12.38 -6.84
N PRO A 244 -4.71 13.17 -7.92
CA PRO A 244 -5.72 14.11 -8.36
C PRO A 244 -6.99 13.40 -8.86
N TYR A 245 -8.13 13.65 -8.23
CA TYR A 245 -9.39 13.00 -8.59
C TYR A 245 -9.75 13.17 -10.09
N LYS A 246 -9.52 14.36 -10.65
CA LYS A 246 -9.79 14.66 -12.07
C LYS A 246 -9.04 13.75 -13.06
N LEU A 247 -7.92 13.16 -12.66
CA LEU A 247 -7.17 12.20 -13.49
C LEU A 247 -8.05 10.98 -13.83
N GLY A 248 -8.77 10.45 -12.84
CA GLY A 248 -9.67 9.32 -13.05
C GLY A 248 -10.77 9.66 -14.06
N GLY A 249 -11.33 10.87 -14.01
CA GLY A 249 -12.37 11.31 -14.94
C GLY A 249 -11.88 11.44 -16.39
N TYR A 250 -10.68 11.97 -16.60
CA TYR A 250 -10.07 12.04 -17.93
C TYR A 250 -9.82 10.64 -18.51
N LEU A 251 -9.19 9.76 -17.74
CA LEU A 251 -8.88 8.40 -18.17
C LEU A 251 -10.14 7.54 -18.34
N ALA A 252 -11.17 7.72 -17.50
CA ALA A 252 -12.48 7.09 -17.67
C ALA A 252 -13.11 7.46 -19.02
N SER A 253 -12.95 8.73 -19.43
CA SER A 253 -13.43 9.24 -20.71
C SER A 253 -12.57 8.83 -21.90
N GLY A 254 -11.42 8.18 -21.65
CA GLY A 254 -10.50 7.70 -22.68
C GLY A 254 -9.58 8.78 -23.25
N ILE A 255 -9.57 10.00 -22.69
CA ILE A 255 -8.70 11.07 -23.20
C ILE A 255 -7.29 10.98 -22.60
N PRO A 256 -6.24 11.26 -23.39
CA PRO A 256 -4.88 11.36 -22.87
C PRO A 256 -4.73 12.55 -21.94
N VAL A 257 -3.74 12.46 -21.06
CA VAL A 257 -3.45 13.51 -20.07
C VAL A 257 -2.10 14.18 -20.29
N ILE A 258 -1.97 15.41 -19.84
CA ILE A 258 -0.68 16.09 -19.69
C ILE A 258 -0.54 16.45 -18.22
N ILE A 259 0.53 15.96 -17.60
CA ILE A 259 0.77 16.15 -16.18
C ILE A 259 2.09 16.87 -15.93
N GLN A 260 2.12 17.71 -14.89
CA GLN A 260 3.37 18.30 -14.41
C GLN A 260 4.29 17.23 -13.82
N LYS A 261 5.58 17.30 -14.15
CA LYS A 261 6.63 16.45 -13.59
C LYS A 261 6.71 16.59 -12.07
N GLY A 262 6.93 15.48 -11.38
CA GLY A 262 7.03 15.40 -9.92
C GLY A 262 5.71 15.17 -9.19
N LEU A 263 4.58 15.09 -9.89
CA LEU A 263 3.30 14.72 -9.28
C LEU A 263 3.21 13.19 -9.07
N SER A 264 2.49 12.74 -8.03
CA SER A 264 2.34 11.32 -7.69
C SER A 264 1.91 10.38 -8.85
N PRO A 265 1.07 10.77 -9.84
CA PRO A 265 0.72 9.86 -10.94
C PRO A 265 1.82 9.72 -12.01
N GLU A 266 2.95 10.44 -11.94
CA GLU A 266 4.01 10.36 -12.95
C GLU A 266 4.41 8.92 -13.34
N PRO A 267 4.71 8.01 -12.40
CA PRO A 267 5.11 6.65 -12.74
C PRO A 267 4.05 5.88 -13.53
N ILE A 268 2.76 6.09 -13.23
CA ILE A 268 1.69 5.37 -13.91
C ILE A 268 1.42 5.91 -15.31
N ILE A 269 1.52 7.24 -15.50
CA ILE A 269 1.37 7.86 -16.82
C ILE A 269 2.48 7.39 -17.76
N GLN A 270 3.73 7.34 -17.28
CA GLN A 270 4.88 6.88 -18.08
C GLN A 270 4.80 5.38 -18.38
N LYS A 271 4.55 4.54 -17.35
CA LYS A 271 4.54 3.08 -17.48
C LYS A 271 3.52 2.59 -18.51
N TYR A 272 2.32 3.18 -18.50
CA TYR A 272 1.23 2.77 -19.40
C TYR A 272 1.01 3.72 -20.58
N LYS A 273 1.89 4.73 -20.76
CA LYS A 273 1.86 5.67 -21.89
C LYS A 273 0.49 6.34 -22.07
N LEU A 274 -0.06 6.87 -20.97
CA LEU A 274 -1.40 7.45 -20.89
C LEU A 274 -1.46 8.92 -21.30
N GLY A 275 -0.32 9.47 -21.71
CA GLY A 275 -0.16 10.90 -21.93
C GLY A 275 1.29 11.33 -21.78
N PHE A 276 1.48 12.61 -21.42
CA PHE A 276 2.79 13.24 -21.35
C PHE A 276 3.07 13.75 -19.93
N VAL A 277 4.33 13.65 -19.54
CA VAL A 277 4.87 14.27 -18.31
C VAL A 277 5.78 15.40 -18.76
N VAL A 278 5.48 16.62 -18.33
CA VAL A 278 6.13 17.84 -18.83
C VAL A 278 6.63 18.72 -17.69
N GLU A 279 7.67 19.50 -17.94
CA GLU A 279 8.24 20.42 -16.94
C GLU A 279 7.51 21.77 -16.90
N SER A 280 6.83 22.15 -17.99
CA SER A 280 6.18 23.46 -18.11
C SER A 280 4.91 23.45 -18.96
N LEU A 281 4.06 24.45 -18.76
CA LEU A 281 2.88 24.67 -19.60
C LEU A 281 3.25 25.10 -21.04
N ASP A 282 4.42 25.71 -21.25
CA ASP A 282 4.95 26.02 -22.58
C ASP A 282 5.24 24.72 -23.37
N GLU A 283 5.84 23.72 -22.71
CA GLU A 283 6.02 22.38 -23.26
C GLU A 283 4.68 21.68 -23.52
N ALA A 284 3.74 21.73 -22.57
CA ALA A 284 2.39 21.20 -22.74
C ALA A 284 1.70 21.78 -23.98
N ALA A 285 1.73 23.12 -24.12
CA ALA A 285 1.14 23.82 -25.25
C ALA A 285 1.80 23.43 -26.57
N HIS A 286 3.14 23.28 -26.58
CA HIS A 286 3.86 22.85 -27.77
C HIS A 286 3.45 21.44 -28.21
N ILE A 287 3.39 20.48 -27.28
CA ILE A 287 2.99 19.08 -27.56
C ILE A 287 1.59 19.02 -28.17
N VAL A 288 0.61 19.73 -27.61
CA VAL A 288 -0.77 19.73 -28.11
C VAL A 288 -0.85 20.31 -29.54
N GLN A 289 -0.01 21.29 -29.86
CA GLN A 289 0.04 21.89 -31.20
C GLN A 289 0.79 21.05 -32.23
N SER A 290 1.79 20.27 -31.81
CA SER A 290 2.67 19.52 -32.72
C SER A 290 2.25 18.06 -32.94
N ILE A 291 1.55 17.44 -31.98
CA ILE A 291 1.18 16.02 -32.04
C ILE A 291 0.35 15.69 -33.28
N THR A 292 0.56 14.53 -33.90
CA THR A 292 -0.26 14.08 -35.02
C THR A 292 -1.54 13.39 -34.55
N GLU A 293 -2.54 13.31 -35.44
CA GLU A 293 -3.77 12.56 -35.16
C GLU A 293 -3.49 11.06 -34.92
N GLU A 294 -2.54 10.48 -35.66
CA GLU A 294 -2.11 9.09 -35.48
C GLU A 294 -1.51 8.85 -34.08
N GLU A 295 -0.64 9.75 -33.62
CA GLU A 295 -0.07 9.67 -32.26
C GLU A 295 -1.14 9.84 -31.17
N TYR A 296 -2.12 10.71 -31.38
CA TYR A 296 -3.24 10.87 -30.46
C TYR A 296 -4.05 9.58 -30.29
N TYR A 297 -4.41 8.91 -31.39
CA TYR A 297 -5.16 7.66 -31.31
C TYR A 297 -4.33 6.50 -30.77
N LYS A 298 -2.99 6.51 -30.92
CA LYS A 298 -2.12 5.57 -30.20
C LYS A 298 -2.22 5.74 -28.68
N LEU A 299 -2.32 6.98 -28.18
CA LEU A 299 -2.54 7.23 -26.75
C LEU A 299 -3.91 6.72 -26.29
N ILE A 300 -4.97 6.95 -27.09
CA ILE A 300 -6.32 6.43 -26.80
C ILE A 300 -6.31 4.90 -26.69
N ASP A 301 -5.61 4.21 -27.60
CA ASP A 301 -5.49 2.74 -27.57
C ASP A 301 -4.83 2.25 -26.27
N ASN A 302 -3.75 2.91 -25.83
CA ASN A 302 -3.10 2.60 -24.54
C ASN A 302 -4.06 2.77 -23.34
N ILE A 303 -4.94 3.77 -23.39
CA ILE A 303 -5.85 4.11 -22.29
C ILE A 303 -7.04 3.16 -22.22
N LYS A 304 -7.44 2.50 -23.32
CA LYS A 304 -8.65 1.69 -23.44
C LYS A 304 -8.88 0.72 -22.27
N ASN A 305 -7.86 -0.04 -21.90
CA ASN A 305 -7.96 -1.02 -20.80
C ASN A 305 -8.09 -0.34 -19.43
N ILE A 306 -7.35 0.75 -19.21
CA ILE A 306 -7.42 1.52 -17.97
C ILE A 306 -8.77 2.25 -17.85
N SER A 307 -9.27 2.84 -18.93
CA SER A 307 -10.62 3.41 -18.99
C SER A 307 -11.69 2.39 -18.58
N PHE A 308 -11.62 1.16 -19.11
CA PHE A 308 -12.52 0.09 -18.72
C PHE A 308 -12.42 -0.22 -17.21
N MET A 309 -11.21 -0.38 -16.68
CA MET A 309 -11.00 -0.66 -15.25
C MET A 309 -11.53 0.45 -14.35
N ILE A 310 -11.27 1.72 -14.70
CA ILE A 310 -11.73 2.89 -13.95
C ILE A 310 -13.26 2.96 -13.93
N LYS A 311 -13.91 2.74 -15.07
CA LYS A 311 -15.38 2.76 -15.19
C LYS A 311 -16.08 1.62 -14.45
N LYS A 312 -15.39 0.49 -14.27
CA LYS A 312 -15.92 -0.68 -13.56
C LYS A 312 -15.51 -0.75 -12.09
N GLY A 313 -14.84 0.27 -11.57
CA GLY A 313 -14.45 0.32 -10.17
C GLY A 313 -13.36 -0.69 -9.80
N MET A 314 -12.52 -1.11 -10.75
CA MET A 314 -11.62 -2.25 -10.54
C MET A 314 -10.45 -1.93 -9.59
N PHE A 315 -9.97 -0.68 -9.56
CA PHE A 315 -8.87 -0.30 -8.68
C PHE A 315 -9.30 -0.27 -7.22
N THR A 316 -10.45 0.34 -6.93
CA THR A 316 -11.08 0.35 -5.62
C THR A 316 -11.55 -1.05 -5.23
N LYS A 317 -12.08 -1.87 -6.15
CA LYS A 317 -12.42 -3.27 -5.85
C LYS A 317 -11.20 -4.04 -5.37
N LYS A 318 -10.12 -4.00 -6.16
CA LYS A 318 -8.88 -4.68 -5.79
C LYS A 318 -8.38 -4.18 -4.44
N LEU A 319 -8.35 -2.86 -4.26
CA LEU A 319 -7.88 -2.23 -3.02
C LEU A 319 -8.67 -2.67 -1.78
N LEU A 320 -10.01 -2.74 -1.89
CA LEU A 320 -10.87 -3.19 -0.79
C LEU A 320 -10.73 -4.69 -0.52
N LEU A 321 -10.60 -5.51 -1.57
CA LEU A 321 -10.37 -6.94 -1.43
C LEU A 321 -9.00 -7.23 -0.80
N ASP A 322 -7.94 -6.53 -1.24
CA ASP A 322 -6.61 -6.59 -0.64
C ASP A 322 -6.69 -6.14 0.83
N ALA A 323 -7.40 -5.05 1.13
CA ALA A 323 -7.54 -4.55 2.51
C ALA A 323 -8.24 -5.56 3.43
N VAL A 324 -9.33 -6.17 2.97
CA VAL A 324 -10.02 -7.24 3.70
C VAL A 324 -9.11 -8.46 3.85
N SER A 325 -8.35 -8.78 2.81
CA SER A 325 -7.38 -9.88 2.85
C SER A 325 -6.31 -9.60 3.91
N GLU A 326 -5.65 -8.44 3.90
CA GLU A 326 -4.64 -8.06 4.91
C GLU A 326 -5.19 -8.00 6.34
N LEU A 327 -6.48 -7.66 6.51
CA LEU A 327 -7.12 -7.62 7.82
C LEU A 327 -7.56 -9.00 8.33
N LEU A 328 -7.97 -9.91 7.45
CA LEU A 328 -8.57 -11.19 7.84
C LEU A 328 -7.66 -12.39 7.61
N LEU A 329 -6.95 -12.35 6.49
CA LEU A 329 -5.78 -13.18 6.27
C LEU A 329 -4.69 -12.49 7.06
N GLU A 330 -4.63 -12.87 8.33
CA GLU A 330 -3.32 -12.95 8.96
C GLU A 330 -2.44 -13.70 7.96
N GLU A 331 -1.24 -13.17 7.67
CA GLU A 331 -0.16 -14.09 7.38
C GLU A 331 -0.29 -15.11 8.52
N LYS A 332 -0.65 -16.35 8.20
CA LYS A 332 -0.41 -17.47 9.10
C LYS A 332 1.12 -17.64 9.15
N ASP A 333 1.79 -16.63 9.66
CA ASP A 333 2.60 -16.78 10.84
C ASP A 333 1.69 -17.52 11.81
N ASP A 334 1.84 -18.85 11.85
CA ASP A 334 1.29 -19.63 12.95
C ASP A 334 1.65 -18.86 14.22
N ILE A 335 0.64 -18.49 14.99
CA ILE A 335 0.68 -17.94 16.37
C ILE A 335 0.57 -16.41 16.49
N SER A 336 -0.67 -15.98 16.69
CA SER A 336 -1.12 -14.94 17.63
C SER A 336 -0.09 -13.91 18.08
N ALA A 337 -0.15 -12.72 17.48
CA ALA A 337 0.27 -11.49 18.13
C ALA A 337 -0.78 -11.07 19.20
N ASP A 338 -0.94 -11.89 20.23
CA ASP A 338 -1.46 -11.41 21.50
C ASP A 338 -0.58 -11.95 22.63
N HIS A 339 -0.19 -11.03 23.52
CA HIS A 339 0.74 -11.18 24.65
C HIS A 339 2.23 -11.05 24.30
N ARG A 340 2.71 -9.81 24.41
CA ARG A 340 4.14 -9.40 24.46
C ARG A 340 4.91 -9.96 25.69
N GLU A 341 4.60 -11.17 26.14
CA GLU A 341 5.28 -11.83 27.28
C GLU A 341 5.66 -13.30 27.05
N SER A 342 5.24 -13.98 25.96
CA SER A 342 5.74 -15.34 25.64
C SER A 342 5.50 -15.78 24.19
N TYR A 343 6.51 -16.35 23.53
CA TYR A 343 6.34 -17.09 22.27
C TYR A 343 5.83 -18.52 22.56
N HIS A 344 4.85 -19.01 21.79
CA HIS A 344 4.45 -20.41 21.82
C HIS A 344 5.22 -21.18 20.75
N PHE A 345 6.11 -22.09 21.14
CA PHE A 345 6.82 -22.96 20.19
C PHE A 345 5.92 -24.12 19.78
N LEU A 346 5.90 -24.44 18.49
CA LEU A 346 5.06 -25.48 17.90
C LEU A 346 5.59 -26.89 18.17
N ARG A 347 6.89 -27.01 18.42
CA ARG A 347 7.58 -28.25 18.75
C ARG A 347 8.88 -27.96 19.49
N GLU A 348 9.43 -28.99 20.12
CA GLU A 348 10.83 -28.97 20.57
C GLU A 348 11.77 -29.31 19.41
N ASN A 349 13.02 -28.86 19.51
CA ASN A 349 14.07 -29.22 18.56
C ASN A 349 14.39 -30.72 18.72
N GLY A 350 14.45 -31.46 17.61
CA GLY A 350 14.69 -32.90 17.59
C GLY A 350 16.16 -33.29 17.49
N HIS A 351 17.08 -32.31 17.49
CA HIS A 351 18.53 -32.46 17.36
C HIS A 351 18.97 -33.18 16.09
N ARG A 352 18.13 -33.22 15.05
CA ARG A 352 18.46 -33.86 13.76
C ARG A 352 19.34 -32.91 12.96
N ALA A 353 20.35 -33.42 12.29
CA ALA A 353 21.19 -32.64 11.36
C ALA A 353 20.44 -32.37 10.03
N GLU A 354 19.24 -31.83 10.10
CA GLU A 354 18.33 -31.53 8.99
C GLU A 354 18.16 -30.01 8.91
N ALA A 355 18.58 -29.42 7.80
CA ALA A 355 18.64 -27.98 7.61
C ALA A 355 17.71 -27.50 6.49
N LEU A 356 16.98 -26.42 6.75
CA LEU A 356 16.07 -25.81 5.77
C LEU A 356 16.60 -24.47 5.23
N VAL A 357 16.48 -24.28 3.92
CA VAL A 357 16.68 -23.01 3.22
C VAL A 357 15.44 -22.73 2.36
N CYS A 358 14.76 -21.61 2.60
CA CYS A 358 13.62 -21.17 1.78
C CYS A 358 14.03 -20.00 0.87
N THR A 359 13.91 -20.15 -0.45
CA THR A 359 14.41 -19.15 -1.40
C THR A 359 13.48 -18.90 -2.59
N ASN A 360 13.52 -17.66 -3.11
CA ASN A 360 12.96 -17.30 -4.42
C ASN A 360 14.06 -16.98 -5.45
N SER A 361 15.33 -17.25 -5.12
CA SER A 361 16.50 -16.85 -5.90
C SER A 361 17.55 -17.96 -5.93
N ASP A 362 18.36 -18.00 -6.98
CA ASP A 362 19.53 -18.88 -7.04
C ASP A 362 20.81 -18.23 -6.48
N ARG A 363 20.67 -17.03 -5.90
CA ARG A 363 21.69 -16.37 -5.08
C ARG A 363 21.45 -16.70 -3.61
N ILE A 364 22.12 -17.75 -3.18
CA ILE A 364 22.13 -18.23 -1.80
C ILE A 364 23.59 -18.16 -1.33
N GLU A 365 23.86 -17.31 -0.35
CA GLU A 365 25.21 -16.96 0.10
C GLU A 365 25.91 -18.18 0.72
N HIS A 366 27.13 -18.50 0.28
CA HIS A 366 27.92 -19.67 0.70
C HIS A 366 27.20 -21.04 0.71
N CYS A 367 26.10 -21.21 -0.02
CA CYS A 367 25.30 -22.45 0.04
C CYS A 367 26.08 -23.70 -0.36
N GLU A 368 26.84 -23.64 -1.46
CA GLU A 368 27.65 -24.77 -1.92
C GLU A 368 28.79 -25.09 -0.93
N ASP A 369 29.40 -24.06 -0.34
CA ASP A 369 30.48 -24.21 0.64
C ASP A 369 29.97 -24.90 1.92
N LEU A 370 28.79 -24.50 2.41
CA LEU A 370 28.11 -25.14 3.55
C LEU A 370 27.80 -26.61 3.27
N VAL A 371 27.16 -26.91 2.15
CA VAL A 371 26.80 -28.29 1.74
C VAL A 371 28.03 -29.19 1.67
N ARG A 372 29.13 -28.70 1.11
CA ARG A 372 30.40 -29.45 1.00
C ARG A 372 31.09 -29.64 2.36
N SER A 373 30.97 -28.65 3.23
CA SER A 373 31.72 -28.62 4.50
C SER A 373 31.02 -29.36 5.63
N LEU A 374 29.72 -29.63 5.49
CA LEU A 374 28.84 -30.29 6.47
C LEU A 374 28.19 -31.56 5.87
N PRO A 375 28.98 -32.59 5.51
CA PRO A 375 28.45 -33.83 4.93
C PRO A 375 27.51 -34.61 5.88
N GLU A 376 27.60 -34.36 7.19
CA GLU A 376 26.73 -34.92 8.23
C GLU A 376 25.35 -34.26 8.31
N MET A 377 25.18 -33.09 7.67
CA MET A 377 23.93 -32.34 7.64
C MET A 377 23.25 -32.48 6.29
N HIS A 378 21.96 -32.81 6.30
CA HIS A 378 21.14 -32.89 5.09
C HIS A 378 20.40 -31.57 4.87
N PHE A 379 20.50 -31.02 3.67
CA PHE A 379 19.97 -29.71 3.31
C PHE A 379 18.72 -29.84 2.44
N HIS A 380 17.61 -29.31 2.93
CA HIS A 380 16.36 -29.14 2.22
C HIS A 380 16.27 -27.71 1.67
N ILE A 381 16.36 -27.57 0.34
CA ILE A 381 16.29 -26.27 -0.32
C ILE A 381 14.95 -26.14 -1.03
N ALA A 382 14.11 -25.22 -0.59
CA ALA A 382 12.72 -25.07 -1.00
C ALA A 382 12.48 -23.75 -1.73
N ALA A 383 11.74 -23.80 -2.84
CA ALA A 383 11.34 -22.62 -3.60
C ALA A 383 9.87 -22.68 -4.03
N LEU A 384 9.15 -21.56 -3.95
CA LEU A 384 7.75 -21.47 -4.39
C LEU A 384 7.59 -21.49 -5.91
N THR A 385 8.69 -21.30 -6.65
CA THR A 385 8.72 -21.27 -8.11
C THR A 385 9.61 -22.38 -8.65
N THR A 386 9.67 -22.49 -9.98
CA THR A 386 10.72 -23.27 -10.65
C THR A 386 12.11 -22.78 -10.25
N MET A 387 13.06 -23.71 -10.13
CA MET A 387 14.46 -23.39 -9.81
C MET A 387 15.29 -23.16 -11.07
N SER A 388 16.31 -22.30 -10.98
CA SER A 388 17.24 -22.09 -12.09
C SER A 388 18.14 -23.32 -12.30
N PRO A 389 18.76 -23.49 -13.49
CA PRO A 389 19.74 -24.55 -13.73
C PRO A 389 20.91 -24.51 -12.73
N ARG A 390 21.28 -23.34 -12.22
CA ARG A 390 22.33 -23.21 -11.21
C ARG A 390 21.92 -23.90 -9.91
N LEU A 391 20.72 -23.61 -9.42
CA LEU A 391 20.23 -24.18 -8.17
C LEU A 391 19.91 -25.67 -8.32
N LEU A 392 19.41 -26.11 -9.49
CA LEU A 392 19.15 -27.53 -9.76
C LEU A 392 20.42 -28.41 -9.65
N ARG A 393 21.61 -27.88 -9.96
CA ARG A 393 22.88 -28.62 -9.78
C ARG A 393 23.21 -28.92 -8.32
N MET A 394 22.63 -28.20 -7.36
CA MET A 394 22.81 -28.54 -5.95
C MET A 394 22.25 -29.92 -5.60
N GLY A 395 21.34 -30.48 -6.43
CA GLY A 395 20.84 -31.84 -6.27
C GLY A 395 21.88 -32.94 -6.58
N ASP A 396 23.07 -32.59 -7.09
CA ASP A 396 24.16 -33.54 -7.33
C ASP A 396 24.87 -33.96 -6.01
N TYR A 397 24.71 -33.19 -4.92
CA TYR A 397 25.23 -33.54 -3.61
C TYR A 397 24.32 -34.54 -2.90
N SER A 398 24.90 -35.59 -2.32
CA SER A 398 24.14 -36.66 -1.65
C SER A 398 23.39 -36.18 -0.40
N ASN A 399 23.80 -35.06 0.19
CA ASN A 399 23.21 -34.44 1.37
C ASN A 399 22.30 -33.24 1.01
N VAL A 400 21.73 -33.21 -0.19
CA VAL A 400 20.81 -32.14 -0.63
C VAL A 400 19.52 -32.75 -1.18
N THR A 401 18.38 -32.13 -0.87
CA THR A 401 17.10 -32.38 -1.53
C THR A 401 16.48 -31.05 -1.95
N LEU A 402 16.09 -30.95 -3.22
CA LEU A 402 15.49 -29.75 -3.80
C LEU A 402 13.98 -29.88 -3.93
N TYR A 403 13.27 -28.80 -3.59
CA TYR A 403 11.80 -28.72 -3.66
C TYR A 403 11.35 -27.55 -4.54
N PRO A 404 11.40 -27.69 -5.89
CA PRO A 404 10.93 -26.67 -6.81
C PRO A 404 9.39 -26.61 -6.85
N GLY A 405 8.82 -25.41 -6.75
CA GLY A 405 7.36 -25.22 -6.79
C GLY A 405 6.63 -25.84 -5.60
N ILE A 406 7.28 -25.90 -4.43
CA ILE A 406 6.68 -26.47 -3.23
C ILE A 406 5.44 -25.65 -2.81
N ASN A 407 4.41 -26.34 -2.34
CA ASN A 407 3.22 -25.70 -1.80
C ASN A 407 3.36 -25.43 -0.28
N GLU A 408 2.39 -24.72 0.28
CA GLU A 408 2.40 -24.34 1.70
C GLU A 408 2.43 -25.54 2.66
N ALA A 409 1.71 -26.62 2.33
CA ALA A 409 1.69 -27.84 3.14
C ALA A 409 3.08 -28.51 3.19
N GLY A 410 3.76 -28.61 2.04
CA GLY A 410 5.11 -29.15 1.99
C GLY A 410 6.13 -28.29 2.74
N ILE A 411 5.99 -26.95 2.71
CA ILE A 411 6.84 -26.06 3.51
C ILE A 411 6.65 -26.32 5.00
N LYS A 412 5.40 -26.50 5.44
CA LYS A 412 5.08 -26.83 6.83
C LYS A 412 5.76 -28.14 7.27
N GLU A 413 5.68 -29.18 6.43
CA GLU A 413 6.34 -30.46 6.65
C GLU A 413 7.86 -30.31 6.78
N LEU A 414 8.49 -29.42 6.02
CA LEU A 414 9.92 -29.14 6.14
C LEU A 414 10.29 -28.44 7.44
N PHE A 415 9.47 -27.50 7.94
CA PHE A 415 9.69 -26.90 9.27
C PHE A 415 9.49 -27.90 10.42
N ASP A 416 8.61 -28.87 10.26
CA ASP A 416 8.44 -29.99 11.21
C ASP A 416 9.64 -30.98 11.17
N LEU A 417 10.24 -31.17 9.99
CA LEU A 417 11.36 -32.08 9.76
C LEU A 417 12.71 -31.51 10.20
N CYS A 418 13.00 -30.25 9.86
CA CYS A 418 14.32 -29.66 10.01
C CYS A 418 14.51 -29.00 11.37
N ASP A 419 15.67 -29.18 11.99
CA ASP A 419 16.04 -28.59 13.28
C ASP A 419 17.02 -27.41 13.16
N TYR A 420 17.49 -27.14 11.94
CA TYR A 420 18.31 -25.99 11.60
C TYR A 420 17.66 -25.19 10.48
N TYR A 421 17.82 -23.87 10.50
CA TYR A 421 17.39 -23.00 9.41
C TYR A 421 18.51 -22.02 9.03
N PHE A 422 18.73 -21.86 7.73
CA PHE A 422 19.74 -20.98 7.19
C PHE A 422 19.09 -19.81 6.45
N ASP A 423 19.20 -18.63 7.06
CA ASP A 423 18.77 -17.38 6.46
C ASP A 423 19.93 -16.71 5.70
N ILE A 424 20.22 -17.30 4.54
CA ILE A 424 21.37 -16.98 3.69
C ILE A 424 20.95 -16.59 2.28
N ASN A 425 19.65 -16.29 2.09
CA ASN A 425 19.07 -16.01 0.79
C ASN A 425 19.14 -14.51 0.50
N HIS A 426 19.53 -14.14 -0.72
CA HIS A 426 19.42 -12.76 -1.16
C HIS A 426 17.96 -12.39 -1.49
N TRP A 427 17.65 -11.10 -1.41
CA TRP A 427 16.36 -10.47 -1.73
C TRP A 427 15.32 -10.56 -0.62
N LYS A 428 14.03 -10.51 -0.94
CA LYS A 428 12.96 -10.49 0.07
C LYS A 428 12.74 -11.89 0.63
N GLU A 429 12.66 -12.00 1.95
CA GLU A 429 12.15 -13.18 2.66
C GLU A 429 10.82 -13.67 2.06
N ILE A 430 10.66 -14.99 2.03
CA ILE A 430 9.42 -15.64 1.60
C ILE A 430 8.84 -16.44 2.75
N VAL A 431 7.52 -16.60 2.74
CA VAL A 431 6.76 -17.44 3.68
C VAL A 431 7.01 -17.18 5.17
N SER A 432 7.54 -16.00 5.51
CA SER A 432 8.02 -15.65 6.86
C SER A 432 8.97 -16.69 7.43
N ALA A 433 9.84 -17.23 6.58
CA ALA A 433 10.62 -18.42 6.88
C ALA A 433 11.51 -18.30 8.13
N VAL A 434 12.05 -17.11 8.45
CA VAL A 434 12.84 -16.90 9.68
C VAL A 434 11.96 -16.98 10.91
N TYR A 435 10.79 -16.34 10.88
CA TYR A 435 9.86 -16.42 11.99
C TYR A 435 9.33 -17.85 12.18
N LYS A 436 8.99 -18.54 11.08
CA LYS A 436 8.58 -19.95 11.12
C LYS A 436 9.67 -20.84 11.69
N ALA A 437 10.90 -20.71 11.22
CA ALA A 437 12.03 -21.42 11.81
C ALA A 437 12.12 -21.21 13.33
N PHE A 438 11.92 -19.99 13.78
CA PHE A 438 11.95 -19.66 15.21
C PHE A 438 10.82 -20.34 15.99
N ILE A 439 9.56 -20.22 15.58
CA ILE A 439 8.43 -20.87 16.29
C ILE A 439 8.43 -22.39 16.19
N TYR A 440 9.06 -22.97 15.16
CA TYR A 440 9.31 -24.41 15.04
C TYR A 440 10.55 -24.87 15.83
N ASN A 441 11.16 -23.95 16.59
CA ASN A 441 12.32 -24.18 17.44
C ASN A 441 13.56 -24.67 16.68
N ASN A 442 13.74 -24.21 15.43
CA ASN A 442 14.95 -24.44 14.66
C ASN A 442 16.06 -23.50 15.15
N LEU A 443 17.29 -23.98 15.19
CA LEU A 443 18.43 -23.10 15.41
C LEU A 443 18.73 -22.34 14.12
N ILE A 444 18.70 -21.01 14.18
CA ILE A 444 18.82 -20.15 13.01
C ILE A 444 20.24 -19.62 12.89
N PHE A 445 20.79 -19.72 11.68
CA PHE A 445 22.06 -19.12 11.28
C PHE A 445 21.85 -18.18 10.09
N ALA A 446 22.57 -17.06 10.07
CA ALA A 446 22.44 -16.07 9.00
C ALA A 446 23.76 -15.36 8.70
N PHE A 447 23.82 -14.72 7.53
CA PHE A 447 24.87 -13.73 7.22
C PHE A 447 24.35 -12.31 7.39
N GLU A 448 25.19 -11.41 7.88
CA GLU A 448 24.90 -9.98 8.08
C GLU A 448 24.36 -9.31 6.80
N GLU A 449 24.82 -9.76 5.64
CA GLU A 449 24.50 -9.27 4.30
C GLU A 449 23.13 -9.75 3.80
N THR A 450 22.59 -10.82 4.37
CA THR A 450 21.36 -11.48 3.89
C THR A 450 20.28 -11.64 4.97
N VAL A 451 20.61 -11.36 6.24
CA VAL A 451 19.73 -11.63 7.37
C VAL A 451 18.42 -10.83 7.31
N HIS A 452 17.34 -11.56 7.46
CA HIS A 452 15.97 -11.13 7.62
C HIS A 452 15.55 -11.28 9.08
N ARG A 453 14.63 -10.41 9.53
CA ARG A 453 14.01 -10.48 10.86
C ARG A 453 14.99 -10.80 12.01
N ARG A 454 16.12 -10.07 12.07
CA ARG A 454 17.24 -10.24 13.03
C ARG A 454 16.83 -10.55 14.47
N LYS A 455 15.71 -9.99 14.91
CA LYS A 455 15.13 -10.21 16.24
C LYS A 455 15.02 -11.70 16.62
N TYR A 456 14.80 -12.61 15.67
CA TYR A 456 14.61 -14.03 15.95
C TYR A 456 15.90 -14.86 15.94
N ILE A 457 17.06 -14.23 15.75
CA ILE A 457 18.34 -14.91 15.56
C ILE A 457 19.28 -14.40 16.65
N ALA A 458 19.92 -15.31 17.38
CA ALA A 458 20.93 -14.92 18.36
C ALA A 458 22.06 -14.17 17.65
N LYS A 459 22.54 -13.05 18.22
CA LYS A 459 23.62 -12.24 17.62
C LYS A 459 24.88 -13.06 17.30
N GLU A 460 25.16 -14.08 18.10
CA GLU A 460 26.30 -14.99 17.91
C GLU A 460 26.13 -16.01 16.78
N ASN A 461 24.94 -16.10 16.19
CA ASN A 461 24.66 -16.93 15.01
C ASN A 461 24.54 -16.08 13.72
N ILE A 462 24.84 -14.79 13.78
CA ILE A 462 24.91 -13.89 12.63
C ILE A 462 26.39 -13.62 12.34
N TYR A 463 26.83 -14.03 11.15
CA TYR A 463 28.23 -13.93 10.72
C TYR A 463 28.35 -12.94 9.57
N LEU A 464 29.51 -12.29 9.41
CA LEU A 464 29.84 -11.67 8.13
C LEU A 464 30.06 -12.78 7.10
N SER A 465 29.65 -12.58 5.84
CA SER A 465 29.85 -13.55 4.76
C SER A 465 31.32 -13.98 4.64
N ASP A 466 32.25 -13.03 4.74
CA ASP A 466 33.69 -13.29 4.68
C ASP A 466 34.22 -14.19 5.82
N ASN A 467 33.45 -14.35 6.90
CA ASN A 467 33.77 -15.19 8.06
C ASN A 467 32.99 -16.53 8.07
N PHE A 468 32.56 -17.03 6.91
CA PHE A 468 31.78 -18.27 6.82
C PHE A 468 32.50 -19.52 7.39
N GLU A 469 33.84 -19.56 7.42
CA GLU A 469 34.59 -20.66 8.05
C GLU A 469 34.30 -20.76 9.55
N GLN A 470 34.11 -19.63 10.25
CA GLN A 470 33.73 -19.62 11.66
C GLN A 470 32.30 -20.15 11.85
N MET A 471 31.37 -19.78 10.96
CA MET A 471 30.01 -20.30 10.96
C MET A 471 30.02 -21.84 10.83
N ILE A 472 30.81 -22.40 9.90
CA ILE A 472 30.96 -23.85 9.73
C ILE A 472 31.51 -24.50 11.01
N SER A 473 32.54 -23.90 11.63
CA SER A 473 33.12 -24.42 12.88
C SER A 473 32.09 -24.47 14.00
N ASP A 474 31.30 -23.41 14.17
CA ASP A 474 30.29 -23.32 15.22
C ASP A 474 29.13 -24.29 14.96
N ILE A 475 28.70 -24.45 13.71
CA ILE A 475 27.68 -25.44 13.33
C ILE A 475 28.17 -26.86 13.66
N LYS A 476 29.41 -27.22 13.32
CA LYS A 476 29.98 -28.54 13.65
C LYS A 476 30.04 -28.80 15.14
N ALA A 477 30.40 -27.78 15.93
CA ALA A 477 30.40 -27.89 17.38
C ALA A 477 28.98 -28.16 17.91
N VAL A 478 27.98 -27.45 17.39
CA VAL A 478 26.58 -27.59 17.80
C VAL A 478 25.96 -28.92 17.37
N ILE A 479 26.27 -29.43 16.16
CA ILE A 479 25.82 -30.77 15.71
C ILE A 479 26.38 -31.88 16.62
N GLY A 480 27.61 -31.71 17.11
CA GLY A 480 28.29 -32.71 17.94
C GLY A 480 27.98 -32.64 19.44
N ASP A 481 27.23 -31.64 19.90
CA ASP A 481 27.01 -31.34 21.32
C ASP A 481 25.57 -30.84 21.57
N GLU A 482 24.70 -31.74 22.02
CA GLU A 482 23.29 -31.45 22.32
C GLU A 482 23.13 -30.38 23.42
N ASP A 483 24.02 -30.36 24.43
CA ASP A 483 23.98 -29.35 25.49
C ASP A 483 24.33 -27.96 24.94
N LEU A 484 25.27 -27.88 23.99
CA LEU A 484 25.60 -26.63 23.30
C LEU A 484 24.47 -26.18 22.36
N LEU A 485 23.80 -27.10 21.68
CA LEU A 485 22.61 -26.81 20.87
C LEU A 485 21.49 -26.18 21.70
N GLU A 486 21.16 -26.79 22.84
CA GLU A 486 20.13 -26.26 23.74
C GLU A 486 20.51 -24.88 24.31
N GLN A 487 21.79 -24.68 24.66
CA GLN A 487 22.28 -23.35 25.08
C GLN A 487 22.12 -22.29 23.98
N ARG A 488 22.38 -22.65 22.72
CA ARG A 488 22.23 -21.75 21.56
C ARG A 488 20.76 -21.43 21.30
N LEU A 489 19.87 -22.43 21.40
CA LEU A 489 18.41 -22.23 21.30
C LEU A 489 17.90 -21.33 22.43
N ASP A 490 18.30 -21.58 23.68
CA ASP A 490 17.95 -20.74 24.82
C ASP A 490 18.37 -19.29 24.63
N ARG A 491 19.58 -19.05 24.11
CA ARG A 491 20.04 -17.69 23.82
C ARG A 491 19.22 -17.04 22.72
N GLN A 492 18.93 -17.76 21.63
CA GLN A 492 18.06 -17.28 20.55
C GLN A 492 16.67 -16.88 21.07
N ARG A 493 16.05 -17.74 21.88
CA ARG A 493 14.74 -17.49 22.50
C ARG A 493 14.77 -16.27 23.41
N LYS A 494 15.81 -16.15 24.25
CA LYS A 494 15.98 -15.06 25.20
C LYS A 494 16.17 -13.72 24.48
N GLU A 495 17.08 -13.64 23.51
CA GLU A 495 17.33 -12.39 22.77
C GLU A 495 16.09 -11.93 22.00
N ALA A 496 15.28 -12.85 21.46
CA ALA A 496 14.02 -12.52 20.81
C ALA A 496 12.95 -11.94 21.77
N MET A 497 13.09 -12.17 23.08
CA MET A 497 12.22 -11.66 24.15
C MET A 497 12.74 -10.38 24.81
N GLU A 498 14.00 -10.00 24.58
CA GLU A 498 14.57 -8.76 25.13
C GLU A 498 13.95 -7.53 24.45
N LYS A 499 13.63 -6.49 25.24
CA LYS A 499 13.13 -5.21 24.71
C LYS A 499 14.29 -4.51 23.98
N ASP A 500 14.06 -4.06 22.75
CA ASP A 500 15.03 -3.21 22.04
C ASP A 500 15.23 -1.89 22.82
N GLU A 501 16.29 -1.81 23.62
CA GLU A 501 16.68 -0.59 24.33
C GLU A 501 17.40 0.43 23.43
N ARG A 502 17.51 0.16 22.12
CA ARG A 502 18.22 1.00 21.14
C ARG A 502 17.32 1.82 20.21
N GLU A 503 16.07 2.08 20.62
CA GLU A 503 15.18 3.07 19.99
C GLU A 503 14.77 4.18 20.99
N LYS A 504 15.76 4.71 21.71
CA LYS A 504 15.68 6.03 22.37
C LYS A 504 16.66 6.97 21.68
#